data_AF-A0A257QHG6-F1
#
_entry.id   AF-A0A257QHG6-F1
#
_cell.length_a   1.000
_cell.length_b   1.000
_cell.length_c   1.000
_cell.angle_alpha   90.00
_cell.angle_beta   90.00
_cell.angle_gamma   90.00
#
_symmetry.space_group_name_H-M   'P 1'
#
loop_
_entity.id
_entity.type
_entity.pdbx_description
1 polymer ?
#
loop_
_entity_poly.entity_id
_entity_poly.type
_entity_poly.pdbx_seq_one_letter_code
_entity_poly.pdbx_strand_id
1 'polypeptide(L)'
;MLAQADDWAQAADQAHGQRKTLQRQIDSAEMDLKALRQDVEEAHTRYERWAWDWSAALAEAGFQPEDDPDTVEAALNIVQRIDAALSAIQSIRTQRIGAMQADLRSFEFMAQEVTRQVALDLAGRSAADVALELKRRLEAAHAIQSEAKRQSASVDIANKAIENAGAEIQRIQATIAPLMQRSGAATREKLREAIQKSDERRRWQAKVDEAKALLLEQGDRLPIDRLREEVTSAEPASAPTELNRLGSREDELVNLVATLSAQQEAARTAFLAMSGAADAAKAEADRQEALSQIAAAVERYIKVRTAARLLSWSIEQYRETKQGPMLAAASRIFAFLTLGSFERLTVDFERNPPTLQGRRPNGTAVGVEGMSDGT
;
A
#
# COMPACT_ATOMS: atom_id res chain seq x y z
N MET A 1 -145.22 -31.09 -14.78
CA MET A 1 -145.57 -30.74 -16.17
C MET A 1 -144.76 -29.57 -16.73
N LEU A 2 -144.21 -28.63 -15.93
CA LEU A 2 -143.29 -27.60 -16.47
C LEU A 2 -141.98 -28.17 -17.03
N ALA A 3 -141.45 -29.25 -16.42
CA ALA A 3 -140.22 -29.91 -16.89
C ALA A 3 -140.32 -30.52 -18.30
N GLN A 4 -141.50 -30.99 -18.73
CA GLN A 4 -141.65 -31.66 -20.03
C GLN A 4 -141.67 -30.69 -21.22
N ALA A 5 -142.10 -29.44 -21.03
CA ALA A 5 -142.09 -28.43 -22.09
C ALA A 5 -140.68 -27.82 -22.28
N ASP A 6 -139.93 -27.68 -21.19
CA ASP A 6 -138.55 -27.19 -21.22
C ASP A 6 -137.60 -28.23 -21.86
N ASP A 7 -137.81 -29.52 -21.59
CA ASP A 7 -137.10 -30.62 -22.24
C ASP A 7 -137.30 -30.62 -23.77
N TRP A 8 -138.51 -30.31 -24.26
CA TRP A 8 -138.79 -30.24 -25.70
C TRP A 8 -138.16 -29.01 -26.36
N ALA A 9 -138.17 -27.86 -25.69
CA ALA A 9 -137.50 -26.66 -26.19
C ALA A 9 -135.97 -26.84 -26.22
N GLN A 10 -135.38 -27.43 -25.17
CA GLN A 10 -133.97 -27.78 -25.15
C GLN A 10 -133.59 -28.81 -26.22
N ALA A 11 -134.43 -29.82 -26.45
CA ALA A 11 -134.19 -30.82 -27.51
C ALA A 11 -134.26 -30.18 -28.91
N ALA A 12 -135.18 -29.25 -29.15
CA ALA A 12 -135.30 -28.54 -30.42
C ALA A 12 -134.12 -27.58 -30.67
N ASP A 13 -133.66 -26.86 -29.65
CA ASP A 13 -132.49 -26.00 -29.75
C ASP A 13 -131.19 -26.80 -29.89
N GLN A 14 -131.07 -27.94 -29.20
CA GLN A 14 -129.96 -28.87 -29.42
C GLN A 14 -129.96 -29.44 -30.84
N ALA A 15 -131.13 -29.86 -31.37
CA ALA A 15 -131.25 -30.35 -32.73
C ALA A 15 -130.95 -29.26 -33.77
N HIS A 16 -131.38 -28.01 -33.53
CA HIS A 16 -131.08 -26.89 -34.41
C HIS A 16 -129.59 -26.50 -34.37
N GLY A 17 -128.99 -26.51 -33.18
CA GLY A 17 -127.55 -26.32 -32.99
C GLY A 17 -126.72 -27.41 -33.66
N GLN A 18 -127.12 -28.67 -33.54
CA GLN A 18 -126.51 -29.81 -34.24
C GLN A 18 -126.66 -29.65 -35.76
N ARG A 19 -127.83 -29.30 -36.27
CA ARG A 19 -128.04 -29.07 -37.71
C ARG A 19 -127.19 -27.93 -38.25
N LYS A 20 -127.08 -26.82 -37.51
CA LYS A 20 -126.25 -25.67 -37.92
C LYS A 20 -124.75 -26.01 -37.89
N THR A 21 -124.34 -26.85 -36.95
CA THR A 21 -122.95 -27.35 -36.88
C THR A 21 -122.65 -28.30 -38.04
N LEU A 22 -123.56 -29.25 -38.32
CA LEU A 22 -123.44 -30.15 -39.47
C LEU A 22 -123.46 -29.40 -40.80
N GLN A 23 -124.31 -28.37 -40.96
CA GLN A 23 -124.33 -27.55 -42.17
C GLN A 23 -123.01 -26.80 -42.36
N ARG A 24 -122.45 -26.19 -41.31
CA ARG A 24 -121.12 -25.56 -41.38
C ARG A 24 -120.03 -26.58 -41.72
N GLN A 25 -120.13 -27.81 -41.21
CA GLN A 25 -119.20 -28.88 -41.56
C GLN A 25 -119.34 -29.31 -43.02
N ILE A 26 -120.56 -29.38 -43.57
CA ILE A 26 -120.81 -29.64 -45.00
C ILE A 26 -120.24 -28.50 -45.85
N ASP A 27 -120.57 -27.25 -45.54
CA ASP A 27 -120.10 -26.09 -46.31
C ASP A 27 -118.56 -26.00 -46.27
N SER A 28 -117.95 -26.26 -45.10
CA SER A 28 -116.48 -26.34 -44.96
C SER A 28 -115.91 -27.49 -45.79
N ALA A 29 -116.49 -28.69 -45.70
CA ALA A 29 -116.03 -29.85 -46.46
C ALA A 29 -116.20 -29.66 -47.98
N GLU A 30 -117.25 -28.96 -48.43
CA GLU A 30 -117.45 -28.60 -49.84
C GLU A 30 -116.42 -27.57 -50.33
N MET A 31 -116.09 -26.58 -49.50
CA MET A 31 -115.00 -25.64 -49.79
C MET A 31 -113.65 -26.34 -49.86
N ASP A 32 -113.35 -27.21 -48.89
CA ASP A 32 -112.12 -28.00 -48.86
C ASP A 32 -112.03 -28.95 -50.07
N LEU A 33 -113.14 -29.59 -50.43
CA LEU A 33 -113.20 -30.48 -51.60
C LEU A 33 -113.00 -29.72 -52.91
N LYS A 34 -113.51 -28.48 -53.02
CA LYS A 34 -113.25 -27.62 -54.17
C LYS A 34 -111.78 -27.19 -54.24
N ALA A 35 -111.19 -26.79 -53.12
CA ALA A 35 -109.77 -26.43 -53.05
C ALA A 35 -108.88 -27.63 -53.41
N LEU A 36 -109.14 -28.82 -52.85
CA LEU A 36 -108.40 -30.02 -53.16
C LEU A 36 -108.49 -30.41 -54.64
N ARG A 37 -109.67 -30.24 -55.26
CA ARG A 37 -109.84 -30.49 -56.70
C ARG A 37 -109.02 -29.52 -57.55
N GLN A 38 -108.97 -28.24 -57.16
CA GLN A 38 -108.15 -27.26 -57.84
C GLN A 38 -106.65 -27.60 -57.68
N ASP A 39 -106.21 -27.97 -56.48
CA ASP A 39 -104.83 -28.39 -56.22
C ASP A 39 -104.43 -29.62 -57.05
N VAL A 40 -105.34 -30.59 -57.20
CA VAL A 40 -105.13 -31.76 -58.06
C VAL A 40 -104.99 -31.36 -59.53
N GLU A 41 -105.85 -30.46 -60.02
CA GLU A 41 -105.79 -29.99 -61.41
C GLU A 41 -104.50 -29.21 -61.70
N GLU A 42 -104.10 -28.33 -60.77
CA GLU A 42 -102.84 -27.57 -60.84
C GLU A 42 -101.61 -28.49 -60.75
N ALA A 43 -101.66 -29.53 -59.90
CA ALA A 43 -100.61 -30.54 -59.84
C ALA A 43 -100.55 -31.37 -61.13
N HIS A 44 -101.69 -31.74 -61.71
CA HIS A 44 -101.77 -32.49 -62.97
C HIS A 44 -101.20 -31.68 -64.13
N THR A 45 -101.60 -30.42 -64.27
CA THR A 45 -101.07 -29.51 -65.31
C THR A 45 -99.55 -29.32 -65.17
N ARG A 46 -99.04 -29.17 -63.94
CA ARG A 46 -97.60 -29.08 -63.69
C ARG A 46 -96.86 -30.38 -64.04
N TYR A 47 -97.46 -31.52 -63.73
CA TYR A 47 -96.91 -32.84 -64.07
C TYR A 47 -96.85 -33.05 -65.58
N GLU A 48 -97.93 -32.75 -66.31
CA GLU A 48 -97.96 -32.86 -67.78
C GLU A 48 -96.90 -31.96 -68.44
N ARG A 49 -96.74 -30.73 -67.95
CA ARG A 49 -95.70 -29.82 -68.44
C ARG A 49 -94.30 -30.34 -68.17
N TRP A 50 -94.03 -30.81 -66.95
CA TRP A 50 -92.76 -31.42 -66.59
C TRP A 50 -92.48 -32.67 -67.42
N ALA A 51 -93.47 -33.54 -67.63
CA ALA A 51 -93.33 -34.75 -68.44
C ALA A 51 -93.00 -34.41 -69.90
N TRP A 52 -93.63 -33.37 -70.46
CA TRP A 52 -93.30 -32.88 -71.80
C TRP A 52 -91.87 -32.34 -71.86
N ASP A 53 -91.50 -31.42 -70.96
CA ASP A 53 -90.15 -30.83 -70.89
C ASP A 53 -89.06 -31.92 -70.69
N TRP A 54 -89.34 -32.91 -69.84
CA TRP A 54 -88.47 -34.08 -69.61
C TRP A 54 -88.28 -34.91 -70.87
N SER A 55 -89.38 -35.27 -71.54
CA SER A 55 -89.31 -36.06 -72.79
C SER A 55 -88.55 -35.34 -73.90
N ALA A 56 -88.70 -34.02 -74.01
CA ALA A 56 -87.98 -33.19 -74.97
C ALA A 56 -86.47 -33.15 -74.67
N ALA A 57 -86.10 -32.99 -73.39
CA ALA A 57 -84.70 -33.02 -72.95
C ALA A 57 -84.06 -34.41 -73.16
N LEU A 58 -84.79 -35.50 -72.92
CA LEU A 58 -84.32 -36.86 -73.18
C LEU A 58 -84.04 -37.08 -74.67
N ALA A 59 -84.95 -36.64 -75.54
CA ALA A 59 -84.77 -36.75 -76.99
C ALA A 59 -83.54 -35.96 -77.48
N GLU A 60 -83.32 -34.74 -76.96
CA GLU A 60 -82.13 -33.94 -77.29
C GLU A 60 -80.83 -34.61 -76.81
N ALA A 61 -80.87 -35.26 -75.65
CA ALA A 61 -79.74 -36.01 -75.10
C ALA A 61 -79.58 -37.44 -75.69
N GLY A 62 -80.46 -37.87 -76.60
CA GLY A 62 -80.38 -39.15 -77.30
C GLY A 62 -80.94 -40.36 -76.52
N PHE A 63 -81.70 -40.11 -75.44
CA PHE A 63 -82.41 -41.13 -74.67
C PHE A 63 -83.81 -41.40 -75.22
N GLN A 64 -84.42 -42.52 -74.86
CA GLN A 64 -85.81 -42.81 -75.22
C GLN A 64 -86.76 -42.03 -74.28
N PRO A 65 -87.92 -41.54 -74.76
CA PRO A 65 -88.88 -40.80 -73.92
C PRO A 65 -89.44 -41.59 -72.73
N GLU A 66 -89.27 -42.92 -72.74
CA GLU A 66 -89.75 -43.87 -71.73
C GLU A 66 -88.68 -44.20 -70.67
N ASP A 67 -87.47 -43.65 -70.81
CA ASP A 67 -86.37 -43.91 -69.88
C ASP A 67 -86.66 -43.29 -68.50
N ASP A 68 -86.52 -44.11 -67.45
CA ASP A 68 -86.72 -43.69 -66.07
C ASP A 68 -85.57 -42.77 -65.59
N PRO A 69 -85.85 -41.75 -64.74
CA PRO A 69 -84.83 -40.82 -64.27
C PRO A 69 -83.58 -41.47 -63.67
N ASP A 70 -83.70 -42.61 -62.97
CA ASP A 70 -82.56 -43.31 -62.39
C ASP A 70 -81.60 -43.85 -63.47
N THR A 71 -82.14 -44.27 -64.62
CA THR A 71 -81.35 -44.77 -65.76
C THR A 71 -80.56 -43.64 -66.43
N VAL A 72 -81.20 -42.48 -66.57
CA VAL A 72 -80.60 -41.29 -67.16
C VAL A 72 -79.51 -40.73 -66.23
N GLU A 73 -79.77 -40.70 -64.92
CA GLU A 73 -78.78 -40.30 -63.92
C GLU A 73 -77.55 -41.23 -63.93
N ALA A 74 -77.76 -42.55 -64.01
CA ALA A 74 -76.66 -43.51 -64.10
C ALA A 74 -75.81 -43.29 -65.37
N ALA A 75 -76.43 -43.03 -66.51
CA ALA A 75 -75.74 -42.73 -67.77
C ALA A 75 -74.96 -41.40 -67.68
N LEU A 76 -75.57 -40.34 -67.14
CA LEU A 76 -74.90 -39.05 -66.92
C LEU A 76 -73.71 -39.18 -65.97
N ASN A 77 -73.82 -39.98 -64.91
CA ASN A 77 -72.72 -40.28 -64.00
C ASN A 77 -71.55 -40.97 -64.71
N ILE A 78 -71.82 -41.87 -65.67
CA ILE A 78 -70.77 -42.48 -66.49
C ILE A 78 -70.10 -41.42 -67.37
N VAL A 79 -70.88 -40.55 -68.03
CA VAL A 79 -70.34 -39.47 -68.87
C VAL A 79 -69.47 -38.51 -68.06
N GLN A 80 -69.91 -38.10 -66.86
CA GLN A 80 -69.13 -37.25 -65.96
C GLN A 80 -67.81 -37.92 -65.53
N ARG A 81 -67.84 -39.23 -65.25
CA ARG A 81 -66.62 -39.99 -64.93
C ARG A 81 -65.66 -40.07 -66.12
N ILE A 82 -66.19 -40.21 -67.34
CA ILE A 82 -65.38 -40.20 -68.56
C ILE A 82 -64.75 -38.81 -68.76
N ASP A 83 -65.51 -37.73 -68.63
CA ASP A 83 -65.01 -36.36 -68.77
C ASP A 83 -63.91 -36.04 -67.72
N ALA A 84 -64.14 -36.42 -66.47
CA ALA A 84 -63.14 -36.28 -65.41
C ALA A 84 -61.85 -37.08 -65.72
N ALA A 85 -61.98 -38.30 -66.24
CA ALA A 85 -60.85 -39.13 -66.63
C ALA A 85 -60.09 -38.54 -67.83
N LEU A 86 -60.79 -38.03 -68.85
CA LEU A 86 -60.18 -37.37 -70.01
C LEU A 86 -59.43 -36.10 -69.60
N SER A 87 -60.04 -35.28 -68.73
CA SER A 87 -59.41 -34.09 -68.16
C SER A 87 -58.14 -34.44 -67.36
N ALA A 88 -58.19 -35.51 -66.55
CA ALA A 88 -57.02 -35.98 -65.80
C ALA A 88 -55.90 -36.48 -66.74
N ILE A 89 -56.24 -37.23 -67.80
CA ILE A 89 -55.27 -37.68 -68.81
C ILE A 89 -54.62 -36.47 -69.51
N GLN A 90 -55.41 -35.46 -69.88
CA GLN A 90 -54.89 -34.26 -70.54
C GLN A 90 -53.98 -33.45 -69.62
N SER A 91 -54.32 -33.32 -68.33
CA SER A 91 -53.47 -32.70 -67.31
C SER A 91 -52.15 -33.46 -67.17
N ILE A 92 -52.16 -34.78 -67.01
CA ILE A 92 -50.93 -35.60 -66.92
C ILE A 92 -50.07 -35.42 -68.17
N ARG A 93 -50.66 -35.48 -69.35
CA ARG A 93 -49.95 -35.36 -70.62
C ARG A 93 -49.31 -33.99 -70.79
N THR A 94 -50.04 -32.92 -70.49
CA THR A 94 -49.58 -31.56 -70.76
C THR A 94 -48.69 -31.04 -69.64
N GLN A 95 -49.16 -31.11 -68.39
CA GLN A 95 -48.49 -30.50 -67.26
C GLN A 95 -47.31 -31.34 -66.75
N ARG A 96 -47.41 -32.68 -66.78
CA ARG A 96 -46.35 -33.54 -66.25
C ARG A 96 -45.42 -34.04 -67.36
N ILE A 97 -45.96 -34.74 -68.35
CA ILE A 97 -45.13 -35.33 -69.41
C ILE A 97 -44.52 -34.22 -70.28
N GLY A 98 -45.31 -33.22 -70.66
CA GLY A 98 -44.81 -32.06 -71.42
C GLY A 98 -43.70 -31.30 -70.70
N ALA A 99 -43.87 -31.03 -69.40
CA ALA A 99 -42.83 -30.39 -68.58
C ALA A 99 -41.57 -31.25 -68.46
N MET A 100 -41.69 -32.54 -68.11
CA MET A 100 -40.54 -33.46 -68.02
C MET A 100 -39.77 -33.55 -69.35
N GLN A 101 -40.47 -33.59 -70.48
CA GLN A 101 -39.84 -33.59 -71.80
C GLN A 101 -39.14 -32.26 -72.12
N ALA A 102 -39.70 -31.14 -71.68
CA ALA A 102 -39.04 -29.83 -71.82
C ALA A 102 -37.77 -29.76 -70.96
N ASP A 103 -37.82 -30.26 -69.72
CA ASP A 103 -36.67 -30.32 -68.82
C ASP A 103 -35.55 -31.21 -69.38
N LEU A 104 -35.90 -32.39 -69.93
CA LEU A 104 -34.94 -33.27 -70.59
C LEU A 104 -34.26 -32.60 -71.79
N ARG A 105 -35.03 -31.91 -72.65
CA ARG A 105 -34.46 -31.15 -73.78
C ARG A 105 -33.54 -30.02 -73.32
N SER A 106 -33.93 -29.30 -72.25
CA SER A 106 -33.10 -28.24 -71.67
C SER A 106 -31.79 -28.81 -71.11
N PHE A 107 -31.87 -29.93 -70.38
CA PHE A 107 -30.69 -30.63 -69.87
C PHE A 107 -29.77 -31.12 -70.98
N GLU A 108 -30.31 -31.71 -72.05
CA GLU A 108 -29.53 -32.12 -73.23
C GLU A 108 -28.82 -30.95 -73.90
N PHE A 109 -29.51 -29.82 -74.08
CA PHE A 109 -28.93 -28.60 -74.64
C PHE A 109 -27.79 -28.07 -73.76
N MET A 110 -27.99 -27.98 -72.45
CA MET A 110 -26.96 -27.53 -71.50
C MET A 110 -25.74 -28.46 -71.51
N ALA A 111 -25.97 -29.78 -71.51
CA ALA A 111 -24.89 -30.77 -71.56
C ALA A 111 -24.05 -30.61 -72.83
N GLN A 112 -24.70 -30.47 -73.99
CA GLN A 112 -24.03 -30.25 -75.29
C GLN A 112 -23.21 -28.95 -75.30
N GLU A 113 -23.76 -27.85 -74.77
CA GLU A 113 -23.06 -26.57 -74.74
C GLU A 113 -21.79 -26.66 -73.87
N VAL A 114 -21.88 -27.27 -72.69
CA VAL A 114 -20.72 -27.47 -71.82
C VAL A 114 -19.69 -28.41 -72.45
N THR A 115 -20.11 -29.50 -73.10
CA THR A 115 -19.15 -30.40 -73.77
C THR A 115 -18.47 -29.72 -74.95
N ARG A 116 -19.17 -28.87 -75.72
CA ARG A 116 -18.56 -28.08 -76.80
C ARG A 116 -17.47 -27.13 -76.29
N GLN A 117 -17.65 -26.55 -75.11
CA GLN A 117 -16.69 -25.59 -74.54
C GLN A 117 -15.48 -26.24 -73.87
N VAL A 118 -15.69 -27.36 -73.15
CA VAL A 118 -14.68 -27.85 -72.19
C VAL A 118 -14.26 -29.31 -72.42
N ALA A 119 -15.05 -30.12 -73.12
CA ALA A 119 -14.80 -31.56 -73.25
C ALA A 119 -15.32 -32.12 -74.59
N LEU A 120 -14.76 -31.63 -75.70
CA LEU A 120 -15.18 -32.02 -77.06
C LEU A 120 -15.04 -33.54 -77.31
N ASP A 121 -14.19 -34.22 -76.55
CA ASP A 121 -14.02 -35.68 -76.56
C ASP A 121 -15.24 -36.47 -76.07
N LEU A 122 -16.16 -35.81 -75.36
CA LEU A 122 -17.43 -36.39 -74.91
C LEU A 122 -18.60 -36.12 -75.86
N ALA A 123 -18.34 -35.45 -77.00
CA ALA A 123 -19.36 -35.16 -78.00
C ALA A 123 -20.01 -36.45 -78.51
N GLY A 124 -21.34 -36.45 -78.63
CA GLY A 124 -22.13 -37.60 -79.10
C GLY A 124 -22.52 -38.61 -78.02
N ARG A 125 -22.12 -38.41 -76.74
CA ARG A 125 -22.62 -39.21 -75.61
C ARG A 125 -23.95 -38.67 -75.08
N SER A 126 -24.64 -39.46 -74.26
CA SER A 126 -25.86 -39.01 -73.60
C SER A 126 -25.57 -37.87 -72.61
N ALA A 127 -26.53 -36.96 -72.41
CA ALA A 127 -26.37 -35.83 -71.50
C ALA A 127 -26.08 -36.28 -70.05
N ALA A 128 -26.65 -37.41 -69.62
CA ALA A 128 -26.39 -37.99 -68.30
C ALA A 128 -24.95 -38.49 -68.15
N ASP A 129 -24.42 -39.19 -69.16
CA ASP A 129 -23.03 -39.68 -69.15
C ASP A 129 -22.03 -38.52 -69.17
N VAL A 130 -22.32 -37.48 -69.97
CA VAL A 130 -21.51 -36.25 -70.01
C VAL A 130 -21.47 -35.60 -68.63
N ALA A 131 -22.62 -35.43 -67.97
CA ALA A 131 -22.69 -34.80 -66.66
C ALA A 131 -21.92 -35.60 -65.60
N LEU A 132 -22.05 -36.93 -65.59
CA LEU A 132 -21.36 -37.80 -64.64
C LEU A 132 -19.84 -37.76 -64.84
N GLU A 133 -19.38 -37.84 -66.09
CA GLU A 133 -17.96 -37.81 -66.41
C GLU A 133 -17.34 -36.44 -66.15
N LEU A 134 -18.04 -35.35 -66.48
CA LEU A 134 -17.58 -33.98 -66.16
C LEU A 134 -17.49 -33.76 -64.66
N LYS A 135 -18.47 -34.25 -63.88
CA LYS A 135 -18.41 -34.21 -62.42
C LYS A 135 -17.18 -34.94 -61.90
N ARG A 136 -16.91 -36.16 -62.38
CA ARG A 136 -15.74 -36.95 -62.00
C ARG A 136 -14.42 -36.22 -62.33
N ARG A 137 -14.33 -35.62 -63.52
CA ARG A 137 -13.16 -34.83 -63.94
C ARG A 137 -12.98 -33.57 -63.08
N LEU A 138 -14.07 -32.88 -62.75
CA LEU A 138 -14.05 -31.70 -61.89
C LEU A 138 -13.57 -32.05 -60.48
N GLU A 139 -14.07 -33.14 -59.90
CA GLU A 139 -13.63 -33.65 -58.59
C GLU A 139 -12.12 -33.99 -58.60
N ALA A 140 -11.64 -34.67 -59.65
CA ALA A 140 -10.22 -34.97 -59.81
C ALA A 140 -9.37 -33.69 -59.97
N ALA A 141 -9.83 -32.71 -60.75
CA ALA A 141 -9.15 -31.43 -60.94
C ALA A 141 -9.09 -30.61 -59.65
N HIS A 142 -10.18 -30.60 -58.85
CA HIS A 142 -10.20 -29.98 -57.53
C HIS A 142 -9.22 -30.65 -56.56
N ALA A 143 -9.16 -32.00 -56.55
CA ALA A 143 -8.21 -32.73 -55.74
C ALA A 143 -6.76 -32.34 -56.11
N ILE A 144 -6.41 -32.34 -57.41
CA ILE A 144 -5.08 -31.92 -57.88
C ILE A 144 -4.79 -30.46 -57.52
N GLN A 145 -5.76 -29.55 -57.68
CA GLN A 145 -5.56 -28.14 -57.32
C GLN A 145 -5.33 -27.97 -55.81
N SER A 146 -6.07 -28.71 -54.98
CA SER A 146 -5.90 -28.67 -53.52
C SER A 146 -4.52 -29.17 -53.09
N GLU A 147 -4.03 -30.23 -53.74
CA GLU A 147 -2.70 -30.78 -53.55
C GLU A 147 -1.62 -29.78 -53.95
N ALA A 148 -1.74 -29.19 -55.13
CA ALA A 148 -0.80 -28.18 -55.64
C ALA A 148 -0.74 -26.95 -54.72
N LYS A 149 -1.89 -26.47 -54.21
CA LYS A 149 -1.93 -25.38 -53.23
C LYS A 149 -1.20 -25.75 -51.93
N ARG A 150 -1.40 -26.98 -51.43
CA ARG A 150 -0.72 -27.46 -50.22
C ARG A 150 0.79 -27.56 -50.44
N GLN A 151 1.23 -28.11 -51.57
CA GLN A 151 2.64 -28.22 -51.91
C GLN A 151 3.30 -26.85 -52.09
N SER A 152 2.64 -25.91 -52.79
CA SER A 152 3.11 -24.53 -52.93
C SER A 152 3.30 -23.86 -51.58
N ALA A 153 2.33 -23.99 -50.67
CA ALA A 153 2.45 -23.44 -49.32
C ALA A 153 3.63 -24.07 -48.55
N SER A 154 3.86 -25.37 -48.71
CA SER A 154 5.01 -26.05 -48.11
C SER A 154 6.35 -25.55 -48.67
N VAL A 155 6.43 -25.29 -49.97
CA VAL A 155 7.61 -24.71 -50.63
C VAL A 155 7.87 -23.29 -50.13
N ASP A 156 6.83 -22.46 -50.00
CA ASP A 156 6.97 -21.10 -49.48
C ASP A 156 7.48 -21.07 -48.03
N ILE A 157 6.99 -21.98 -47.19
CA ILE A 157 7.48 -22.16 -45.81
C ILE A 157 8.95 -22.57 -45.81
N ALA A 158 9.32 -23.55 -46.63
CA ALA A 158 10.70 -24.03 -46.72
C ALA A 158 11.65 -22.92 -47.23
N ASN A 159 11.25 -22.15 -48.24
CA ASN A 159 12.03 -21.03 -48.77
C ASN A 159 12.24 -19.94 -47.72
N LYS A 160 11.20 -19.57 -46.97
CA LYS A 160 11.33 -18.63 -45.85
C LYS A 160 12.27 -19.14 -44.75
N ALA A 161 12.24 -20.44 -44.47
CA ALA A 161 13.16 -21.04 -43.51
C ALA A 161 14.62 -20.98 -44.00
N ILE A 162 14.86 -21.21 -45.29
CA ILE A 162 16.19 -21.07 -45.91
C ILE A 162 16.67 -19.62 -45.85
N GLU A 163 15.81 -18.65 -46.18
CA GLU A 163 16.13 -17.22 -46.12
C GLU A 163 16.50 -16.79 -44.69
N ASN A 164 15.69 -17.18 -43.71
CA ASN A 164 15.94 -16.88 -42.29
C ASN A 164 17.25 -17.52 -41.79
N ALA A 165 17.50 -18.77 -42.14
CA ALA A 165 18.75 -19.45 -41.79
C ALA A 165 19.96 -18.77 -42.46
N GLY A 166 19.84 -18.35 -43.71
CA GLY A 166 20.86 -17.59 -44.43
C GLY A 166 21.17 -16.25 -43.75
N ALA A 167 20.13 -15.49 -43.39
CA ALA A 167 20.26 -14.22 -42.67
C ALA A 167 20.93 -14.40 -41.29
N GLU A 168 20.59 -15.47 -40.57
CA GLU A 168 21.21 -15.78 -39.28
C GLU A 168 22.70 -16.16 -39.43
N ILE A 169 23.03 -16.97 -40.44
CA ILE A 169 24.43 -17.28 -40.77
C ILE A 169 25.22 -16.00 -41.06
N GLN A 170 24.66 -15.08 -41.85
CA GLN A 170 25.32 -13.80 -42.16
C GLN A 170 25.52 -12.94 -40.90
N ARG A 171 24.52 -12.87 -40.01
CA ARG A 171 24.61 -12.14 -38.74
C ARG A 171 25.70 -12.71 -37.82
N ILE A 172 25.73 -14.04 -37.68
CA ILE A 172 26.76 -14.73 -36.89
C ILE A 172 28.14 -14.51 -37.51
N GLN A 173 28.28 -14.61 -38.84
CA GLN A 173 29.53 -14.31 -39.54
C GLN A 173 29.98 -12.87 -39.33
N ALA A 174 29.07 -11.89 -39.40
CA ALA A 174 29.36 -10.48 -39.14
C ALA A 174 29.82 -10.23 -37.69
N THR A 175 29.37 -11.05 -36.73
CA THR A 175 29.79 -10.97 -35.33
C THR A 175 31.16 -11.62 -35.12
N ILE A 176 31.44 -12.73 -35.80
CA ILE A 176 32.69 -13.48 -35.70
C ILE A 176 33.83 -12.78 -36.47
N ALA A 177 33.55 -12.12 -37.59
CA ALA A 177 34.57 -11.53 -38.46
C ALA A 177 35.49 -10.53 -37.73
N PRO A 178 34.98 -9.57 -36.92
CA PRO A 178 35.84 -8.70 -36.12
C PRO A 178 36.70 -9.45 -35.09
N LEU A 179 36.18 -10.54 -34.51
CA LEU A 179 36.93 -11.35 -33.55
C LEU A 179 38.06 -12.13 -34.24
N MET A 180 37.81 -12.65 -35.45
CA MET A 180 38.83 -13.30 -36.27
C MET A 180 39.91 -12.30 -36.70
N GLN A 181 39.50 -11.10 -37.13
CA GLN A 181 40.44 -10.04 -37.52
C GLN A 181 41.34 -9.61 -36.35
N ARG A 182 40.76 -9.39 -35.16
CA ARG A 182 41.52 -8.97 -33.97
C ARG A 182 42.44 -10.06 -33.41
N SER A 183 42.05 -11.33 -33.51
CA SER A 183 42.86 -12.46 -33.03
C SER A 183 43.88 -12.95 -34.06
N GLY A 184 43.74 -12.57 -35.34
CA GLY A 184 44.52 -13.13 -36.44
C GLY A 184 44.24 -14.62 -36.70
N ALA A 185 43.16 -15.16 -36.14
CA ALA A 185 42.82 -16.57 -36.28
C ALA A 185 42.30 -16.87 -37.69
N ALA A 186 43.01 -17.75 -38.42
CA ALA A 186 42.61 -18.17 -39.76
C ALA A 186 41.39 -19.12 -39.79
N THR A 187 41.09 -19.79 -38.67
CA THR A 187 39.98 -20.74 -38.54
C THR A 187 39.18 -20.50 -37.26
N ARG A 188 37.93 -20.99 -37.22
CA ARG A 188 37.05 -20.85 -36.05
C ARG A 188 37.58 -21.62 -34.84
N GLU A 189 38.26 -22.74 -35.07
CA GLU A 189 38.91 -23.55 -34.04
C GLU A 189 40.04 -22.75 -33.37
N LYS A 190 40.91 -22.12 -34.17
CA LYS A 190 41.96 -21.23 -33.67
C LYS A 190 41.39 -20.01 -32.95
N LEU A 191 40.24 -19.49 -33.38
CA LEU A 191 39.55 -18.42 -32.67
C LEU A 191 39.09 -18.89 -31.28
N ARG A 192 38.52 -20.09 -31.16
CA ARG A 192 38.14 -20.64 -29.84
C ARG A 192 39.33 -20.79 -28.92
N GLU A 193 40.45 -21.30 -29.41
CA GLU A 193 41.69 -21.40 -28.64
C GLU A 193 42.18 -20.01 -28.16
N ALA A 194 42.12 -19.00 -29.04
CA ALA A 194 42.48 -17.63 -28.69
C ALA A 194 41.55 -17.02 -27.62
N ILE A 195 40.24 -17.28 -27.73
CA ILE A 195 39.25 -16.87 -26.73
C ILE A 195 39.56 -17.56 -25.39
N GLN A 196 39.79 -18.87 -25.38
CA GLN A 196 40.13 -19.61 -24.17
C GLN A 196 41.39 -19.06 -23.49
N LYS A 197 42.47 -18.81 -24.24
CA LYS A 197 43.69 -18.18 -23.70
C LYS A 197 43.42 -16.79 -23.14
N SER A 198 42.57 -16.01 -23.79
CA SER A 198 42.16 -14.69 -23.30
C SER A 198 41.35 -14.77 -22.00
N ASP A 199 40.50 -15.79 -21.86
CA ASP A 199 39.68 -16.02 -20.67
C ASP A 199 40.54 -16.52 -19.50
N GLU A 200 41.47 -17.45 -19.76
CA GLU A 200 42.45 -17.90 -18.78
C GLU A 200 43.32 -16.73 -18.30
N ARG A 201 43.80 -15.88 -19.21
CA ARG A 201 44.55 -14.67 -18.84
C ARG A 201 43.70 -13.74 -17.96
N ARG A 202 42.44 -13.48 -18.31
CA ARG A 202 41.54 -12.65 -17.50
C ARG A 202 41.31 -13.24 -16.12
N ARG A 203 41.13 -14.56 -16.02
CA ARG A 203 40.96 -15.27 -14.74
C ARG A 203 42.20 -15.16 -13.86
N TRP A 204 43.39 -15.37 -14.42
CA TRP A 204 44.64 -15.23 -13.67
C TRP A 204 44.90 -13.78 -13.28
N GLN A 205 44.59 -12.82 -14.15
CA GLN A 205 44.69 -11.40 -13.82
C GLN A 205 43.76 -11.03 -12.65
N ALA A 206 42.51 -11.49 -12.68
CA ALA A 206 41.58 -11.25 -11.58
C ALA A 206 42.10 -11.81 -10.24
N LYS A 207 42.67 -13.02 -10.24
CA LYS A 207 43.31 -13.60 -9.04
C LYS A 207 44.53 -12.81 -8.58
N VAL A 208 45.33 -12.29 -9.51
CA VAL A 208 46.48 -11.43 -9.18
C VAL A 208 46.00 -10.12 -8.57
N ASP A 209 44.95 -9.52 -9.12
CA ASP A 209 44.40 -8.25 -8.61
C ASP A 209 43.73 -8.44 -7.25
N GLU A 210 43.02 -9.56 -7.04
CA GLU A 210 42.48 -9.97 -5.73
C GLU A 210 43.61 -10.17 -4.71
N ALA A 211 44.67 -10.89 -5.06
CA ALA A 211 45.82 -11.08 -4.18
C ALA A 211 46.54 -9.75 -3.85
N LYS A 212 46.65 -8.84 -4.82
CA LYS A 212 47.21 -7.49 -4.60
C LYS A 212 46.31 -6.66 -3.67
N ALA A 213 45.00 -6.72 -3.84
CA ALA A 213 44.05 -6.01 -2.99
C ALA A 213 44.14 -6.53 -1.54
N LEU A 214 44.20 -7.85 -1.36
CA LEU A 214 44.38 -8.47 -0.05
C LEU A 214 45.70 -8.05 0.61
N LEU A 215 46.80 -8.04 -0.16
CA LEU A 215 48.10 -7.56 0.33
C LEU A 215 48.08 -6.08 0.74
N LEU A 216 47.36 -5.23 0.00
CA LEU A 216 47.20 -3.82 0.37
C LEU A 216 46.35 -3.64 1.62
N GLU A 217 45.30 -4.44 1.79
CA GLU A 217 44.43 -4.38 2.98
C GLU A 217 45.15 -4.86 4.24
N GLN A 218 45.88 -5.98 4.15
CA GLN A 218 46.59 -6.60 5.27
C GLN A 218 47.97 -5.99 5.55
N GLY A 219 48.60 -5.37 4.55
CA GLY A 219 49.93 -4.78 4.64
C GLY A 219 49.91 -3.27 4.89
N ASP A 220 48.98 -2.77 5.71
CA ASP A 220 48.87 -1.36 6.10
C ASP A 220 48.86 -0.36 4.92
N ARG A 221 48.33 -0.79 3.76
CA ARG A 221 48.31 -0.03 2.50
C ARG A 221 49.70 0.34 1.96
N LEU A 222 50.74 -0.38 2.36
CA LEU A 222 52.08 -0.23 1.82
C LEU A 222 52.17 -0.83 0.41
N PRO A 223 52.96 -0.22 -0.50
CA PRO A 223 53.24 -0.83 -1.80
C PRO A 223 53.88 -2.21 -1.66
N ILE A 224 53.54 -3.12 -2.56
CA ILE A 224 54.02 -4.53 -2.52
C ILE A 224 55.54 -4.65 -2.50
N ASP A 225 56.26 -3.71 -3.10
CA ASP A 225 57.73 -3.69 -3.12
C ASP A 225 58.30 -3.40 -1.73
N ARG A 226 57.65 -2.51 -0.96
CA ARG A 226 58.04 -2.22 0.43
C ARG A 226 57.73 -3.39 1.36
N LEU A 227 56.56 -4.02 1.21
CA LEU A 227 56.23 -5.25 1.95
C LEU A 227 57.24 -6.39 1.65
N ARG A 228 57.70 -6.50 0.40
CA ARG A 228 58.71 -7.48 0.00
C ARG A 228 60.07 -7.18 0.65
N GLU A 229 60.49 -5.92 0.69
CA GLU A 229 61.71 -5.49 1.40
C GLU A 229 61.63 -5.84 2.89
N GLU A 230 60.51 -5.51 3.55
CA GLU A 230 60.28 -5.81 4.96
C GLU A 230 60.35 -7.32 5.23
N VAL A 231 59.63 -8.13 4.47
CA VAL A 231 59.66 -9.61 4.60
C VAL A 231 61.05 -10.19 4.36
N THR A 232 61.84 -9.61 3.45
CA THR A 232 63.20 -10.08 3.16
C THR A 232 64.17 -9.71 4.28
N SER A 233 63.96 -8.55 4.90
CA SER A 233 64.76 -8.07 6.05
C SER A 233 64.34 -8.67 7.39
N ALA A 234 63.10 -9.16 7.48
CA ALA A 234 62.55 -9.78 8.67
C ALA A 234 62.92 -11.26 8.75
N GLU A 235 63.08 -11.77 9.97
CA GLU A 235 63.26 -13.20 10.24
C GLU A 235 61.91 -13.81 10.63
N PRO A 236 61.21 -14.56 9.76
CA PRO A 236 59.82 -14.97 10.02
C PRO A 236 59.66 -15.84 11.28
N ALA A 237 60.73 -16.56 11.67
CA ALA A 237 60.74 -17.39 12.86
C ALA A 237 60.70 -16.59 14.18
N SER A 238 61.13 -15.32 14.19
CA SER A 238 61.14 -14.47 15.39
C SER A 238 59.86 -13.64 15.56
N ALA A 239 59.03 -13.51 14.52
CA ALA A 239 57.80 -12.72 14.56
C ALA A 239 56.80 -13.16 15.67
N PRO A 240 56.55 -14.47 15.92
CA PRO A 240 55.67 -14.88 17.02
C PRO A 240 56.22 -14.51 18.39
N THR A 241 57.56 -14.57 18.56
CA THR A 241 58.23 -14.21 19.80
C THR A 241 58.14 -12.71 20.06
N GLU A 242 58.39 -11.88 19.04
CA GLU A 242 58.24 -10.43 19.14
C GLU A 242 56.79 -10.02 19.39
N LEU A 243 55.82 -10.67 18.75
CA LEU A 243 54.39 -10.42 18.97
C LEU A 243 54.00 -10.70 20.44
N ASN A 244 54.43 -11.84 20.99
CA ASN A 244 54.18 -12.19 22.39
C ASN A 244 54.86 -11.20 23.35
N ARG A 245 56.08 -10.75 23.02
CA ARG A 245 56.80 -9.74 23.81
C ARG A 245 56.06 -8.40 23.81
N LEU A 246 55.57 -7.96 22.64
CA LEU A 246 54.78 -6.73 22.51
C LEU A 246 53.44 -6.84 23.24
N GLY A 247 52.73 -7.96 23.12
CA GLY A 247 51.48 -8.20 23.84
C GLY A 247 51.68 -8.17 25.36
N SER A 248 52.72 -8.84 25.86
CA SER A 248 53.07 -8.78 27.30
C SER A 248 53.40 -7.34 27.74
N ARG A 249 54.08 -6.56 26.89
CA ARG A 249 54.40 -5.16 27.17
C ARG A 249 53.17 -4.26 27.16
N GLU A 250 52.21 -4.52 26.28
CA GLU A 250 50.92 -3.83 26.25
C GLU A 250 50.15 -4.08 27.54
N ASP A 251 50.05 -5.35 27.97
CA ASP A 251 49.38 -5.73 29.22
C ASP A 251 50.06 -5.07 30.45
N GLU A 252 51.39 -5.04 30.49
CA GLU A 252 52.15 -4.32 31.52
C GLU A 252 51.80 -2.83 31.54
N LEU A 253 51.76 -2.18 30.38
CA LEU A 253 51.45 -0.75 30.26
C LEU A 253 50.01 -0.44 30.67
N VAL A 254 49.04 -1.26 30.28
CA VAL A 254 47.63 -1.13 30.69
C VAL A 254 47.50 -1.23 32.21
N ASN A 255 48.15 -2.22 32.82
CA ASN A 255 48.16 -2.38 34.27
C ASN A 255 48.86 -1.22 34.99
N LEU A 256 49.94 -0.69 34.41
CA LEU A 256 50.64 0.47 34.94
C LEU A 256 49.77 1.72 34.90
N VAL A 257 49.07 1.97 33.78
CA VAL A 257 48.12 3.08 33.65
C VAL A 257 47.02 2.96 34.70
N ALA A 258 46.41 1.79 34.88
CA ALA A 258 45.38 1.58 35.89
C ALA A 258 45.90 1.86 37.31
N THR A 259 47.12 1.41 37.62
CA THR A 259 47.76 1.63 38.93
C THR A 259 48.06 3.12 39.16
N LEU A 260 48.63 3.81 38.16
CA LEU A 260 48.94 5.23 38.25
C LEU A 260 47.67 6.09 38.37
N SER A 261 46.60 5.75 37.65
CA SER A 261 45.30 6.43 37.80
C SER A 261 44.73 6.25 39.21
N ALA A 262 44.82 5.05 39.78
CA ALA A 262 44.38 4.81 41.17
C ALA A 262 45.23 5.61 42.19
N GLN A 263 46.55 5.64 42.01
CA GLN A 263 47.46 6.43 42.85
C GLN A 263 47.19 7.94 42.73
N GLN A 264 46.92 8.42 41.52
CA GLN A 264 46.57 9.83 41.27
C GLN A 264 45.29 10.21 42.02
N GLU A 265 44.23 9.41 41.93
CA GLU A 265 42.97 9.69 42.63
C GLU A 265 43.12 9.63 44.16
N ALA A 266 43.90 8.68 44.67
CA ALA A 266 44.22 8.62 46.10
C ALA A 266 45.00 9.85 46.57
N ALA A 267 46.04 10.26 45.83
CA ALA A 267 46.84 11.45 46.13
C ALA A 267 46.00 12.73 46.04
N ARG A 268 45.11 12.85 45.06
CA ARG A 268 44.18 13.97 44.91
C ARG A 268 43.23 14.06 46.10
N THR A 269 42.69 12.94 46.56
CA THR A 269 41.81 12.88 47.73
C THR A 269 42.55 13.31 49.00
N ALA A 270 43.77 12.80 49.21
CA ALA A 270 44.61 13.20 50.34
C ALA A 270 44.97 14.70 50.31
N PHE A 271 45.31 15.24 49.13
CA PHE A 271 45.59 16.66 48.95
C PHE A 271 44.37 17.54 49.28
N LEU A 272 43.18 17.17 48.82
CA LEU A 272 41.95 17.89 49.15
C LEU A 272 41.65 17.87 50.66
N ALA A 273 41.91 16.73 51.33
CA ALA A 273 41.76 16.64 52.79
C ALA A 273 42.74 17.55 53.54
N MET A 274 43.96 17.75 53.03
CA MET A 274 44.95 18.67 53.61
C MET A 274 44.63 20.15 53.40
N SER A 275 43.70 20.49 52.49
CA SER A 275 43.44 21.88 52.09
C SER A 275 42.89 22.76 53.23
N GLY A 276 42.53 22.21 54.40
CA GLY A 276 42.42 22.92 55.68
C GLY A 276 41.51 24.15 55.72
N ALA A 277 40.77 24.46 54.65
CA ALA A 277 40.03 25.71 54.51
C ALA A 277 38.90 25.79 55.55
N ALA A 278 38.33 24.64 55.92
CA ALA A 278 37.37 24.54 57.01
C ALA A 278 38.03 24.79 58.38
N ASP A 279 39.22 24.22 58.62
CA ASP A 279 39.94 24.38 59.88
C ASP A 279 40.51 25.80 60.07
N ALA A 280 41.01 26.40 58.98
CA ALA A 280 41.53 27.77 58.98
C ALA A 280 40.42 28.81 59.19
N ALA A 281 39.25 28.63 58.56
CA ALA A 281 38.09 29.50 58.78
C ALA A 281 37.60 29.43 60.24
N LYS A 282 37.61 28.23 60.84
CA LYS A 282 37.25 28.03 62.25
C LYS A 282 38.26 28.70 63.19
N ALA A 283 39.56 28.52 62.94
CA ALA A 283 40.61 29.15 63.73
C ALA A 283 40.58 30.69 63.67
N GLU A 284 40.26 31.29 62.51
CA GLU A 284 40.14 32.75 62.37
C GLU A 284 38.88 33.28 63.09
N ALA A 285 37.77 32.54 63.07
CA ALA A 285 36.57 32.90 63.84
C ALA A 285 36.85 32.91 65.35
N ASP A 286 37.50 31.86 65.87
CA ASP A 286 37.88 31.75 67.28
C ASP A 286 38.84 32.89 67.70
N ARG A 287 39.78 33.27 66.82
CA ARG A 287 40.72 34.38 67.05
C ARG A 287 40.00 35.72 67.16
N GLN A 288 39.03 36.00 66.28
CA GLN A 288 38.27 37.26 66.29
C GLN A 288 37.39 37.39 67.52
N GLU A 289 36.78 36.29 67.96
CA GLU A 289 36.02 36.25 69.21
C GLU A 289 36.91 36.59 70.42
N ALA A 290 38.08 35.96 70.52
CA ALA A 290 39.05 36.23 71.58
C ALA A 290 39.52 37.70 71.59
N LEU A 291 39.80 38.28 70.42
CA LEU A 291 40.19 39.69 70.32
C LEU A 291 39.10 40.66 70.78
N SER A 292 37.84 40.39 70.43
CA SER A 292 36.71 41.22 70.86
C SER A 292 36.56 41.21 72.39
N GLN A 293 36.76 40.05 73.02
CA GLN A 293 36.73 39.92 74.49
C GLN A 293 37.89 40.70 75.16
N ILE A 294 39.10 40.63 74.59
CA ILE A 294 40.27 41.38 75.08
C ILE A 294 40.03 42.89 74.97
N ALA A 295 39.52 43.38 73.83
CA ALA A 295 39.27 44.81 73.63
C ALA A 295 38.31 45.38 74.70
N ALA A 296 37.21 44.66 74.97
CA ALA A 296 36.25 45.04 76.01
C ALA A 296 36.87 45.06 77.42
N ALA A 297 37.73 44.08 77.73
CA ALA A 297 38.44 44.03 79.02
C ALA A 297 39.45 45.17 79.19
N VAL A 298 40.21 45.49 78.13
CA VAL A 298 41.20 46.57 78.13
C VAL A 298 40.53 47.94 78.28
N GLU A 299 39.41 48.20 77.59
CA GLU A 299 38.68 49.46 77.72
C GLU A 299 38.24 49.69 79.18
N ARG A 300 37.73 48.64 79.84
CA ARG A 300 37.31 48.70 81.24
C ARG A 300 38.50 48.96 82.16
N TYR A 301 39.65 48.33 81.90
CA TYR A 301 40.87 48.54 82.68
C TYR A 301 41.39 49.97 82.57
N ILE A 302 41.46 50.53 81.35
CA ILE A 302 41.94 51.90 81.11
C ILE A 302 41.08 52.92 81.85
N LYS A 303 39.74 52.79 81.78
CA LYS A 303 38.81 53.69 82.49
C LYS A 303 39.09 53.71 84.00
N VAL A 304 39.25 52.53 84.62
CA VAL A 304 39.51 52.41 86.06
C VAL A 304 40.90 52.94 86.44
N ARG A 305 41.95 52.57 85.70
CA ARG A 305 43.33 53.00 85.99
C ARG A 305 43.50 54.52 85.83
N THR A 306 42.86 55.11 84.82
CA THR A 306 42.94 56.56 84.57
C THR A 306 42.24 57.34 85.68
N ALA A 307 41.08 56.89 86.15
CA ALA A 307 40.39 57.47 87.29
C ALA A 307 41.25 57.42 88.56
N ALA A 308 41.90 56.28 88.84
CA ALA A 308 42.80 56.14 89.99
C ALA A 308 44.02 57.08 89.90
N ARG A 309 44.63 57.23 88.71
CA ARG A 309 45.81 58.10 88.50
C ARG A 309 45.47 59.58 88.67
N LEU A 310 44.32 60.03 88.13
CA LEU A 310 43.82 61.40 88.29
C LEU A 310 43.59 61.74 89.77
N LEU A 311 43.01 60.80 90.53
CA LEU A 311 42.81 60.97 91.96
C LEU A 311 44.14 61.14 92.72
N SER A 312 45.15 60.30 92.44
CA SER A 312 46.47 60.42 93.05
C SER A 312 47.17 61.74 92.70
N TRP A 313 47.09 62.20 91.46
CA TRP A 313 47.70 63.47 91.04
C TRP A 313 47.05 64.68 91.74
N SER A 314 45.72 64.67 91.92
CA SER A 314 45.01 65.71 92.67
C SER A 314 45.46 65.80 94.13
N ILE A 315 45.85 64.67 94.75
CA ILE A 315 46.36 64.64 96.13
C ILE A 315 47.76 65.25 96.19
N GLU A 316 48.63 64.94 95.22
CA GLU A 316 50.02 65.41 95.22
C GLU A 316 50.11 66.93 94.96
N GLN A 317 49.33 67.46 94.03
CA GLN A 317 49.30 68.91 93.74
C GLN A 317 48.82 69.76 94.93
N TYR A 318 47.92 69.23 95.76
CA TYR A 318 47.50 69.91 96.99
C TYR A 318 48.64 70.03 98.01
N ARG A 319 49.54 69.04 98.09
CA ARG A 319 50.70 69.04 99.00
C ARG A 319 51.77 70.05 98.57
N GLU A 320 52.12 70.09 97.29
CA GLU A 320 53.13 71.04 96.76
C GLU A 320 52.72 72.51 96.98
N THR A 321 51.45 72.83 96.77
CA THR A 321 50.98 74.23 96.73
C THR A 321 50.80 74.86 98.12
N LYS A 322 50.53 74.06 99.17
CA LYS A 322 50.14 74.58 100.50
C LYS A 322 51.09 74.22 101.65
N GLN A 323 51.77 73.07 101.61
CA GLN A 323 52.65 72.63 102.72
C GLN A 323 54.12 73.04 102.54
N GLY A 324 54.64 73.03 101.31
CA GLY A 324 56.03 73.38 101.01
C GLY A 324 56.45 74.81 101.42
N PRO A 325 55.69 75.86 101.05
CA PRO A 325 56.04 77.25 101.41
C PRO A 325 55.98 77.51 102.91
N MET A 326 55.04 76.85 103.62
CA MET A 326 54.87 76.99 105.07
C MET A 326 56.08 76.41 105.82
N LEU A 327 56.60 75.25 105.37
CA LEU A 327 57.79 74.63 105.97
C LEU A 327 59.06 75.46 105.73
N ALA A 328 59.19 76.05 104.54
CA ALA A 328 60.32 76.91 104.19
C ALA A 328 60.32 78.22 104.99
N ALA A 329 59.14 78.80 105.24
CA ALA A 329 58.99 79.97 106.12
C ALA A 329 59.33 79.63 107.58
N ALA A 330 58.78 78.54 108.11
CA ALA A 330 59.08 78.05 109.47
C ALA A 330 60.58 77.74 109.65
N SER A 331 61.22 77.12 108.65
CA SER A 331 62.65 76.81 108.67
C SER A 331 63.53 78.06 108.77
N ARG A 332 63.21 79.14 108.05
CA ARG A 332 63.96 80.40 108.13
C ARG A 332 63.84 81.08 109.48
N ILE A 333 62.62 81.14 110.02
CA ILE A 333 62.37 81.73 111.34
C ILE A 333 63.10 80.93 112.42
N PHE A 334 63.07 79.60 112.34
CA PHE A 334 63.75 78.71 113.26
C PHE A 334 65.27 78.85 113.22
N ALA A 335 65.87 78.93 112.02
CA ALA A 335 67.30 79.16 111.87
C ALA A 335 67.74 80.53 112.41
N PHE A 336 66.91 81.56 112.26
CA PHE A 336 67.18 82.90 112.77
C PHE A 336 67.09 82.97 114.31
N LEU A 337 66.02 82.44 114.92
CA LEU A 337 65.84 82.42 116.38
C LEU A 337 66.93 81.61 117.09
N THR A 338 67.39 80.53 116.48
CA THR A 338 68.44 79.68 117.05
C THR A 338 69.86 80.20 116.79
N LEU A 339 69.99 81.43 116.26
CA LEU A 339 71.26 82.10 115.98
C LEU A 339 72.21 81.22 115.15
N GLY A 340 71.66 80.43 114.21
CA GLY A 340 72.41 79.52 113.35
C GLY A 340 72.75 78.15 113.98
N SER A 341 72.23 77.82 115.17
CA SER A 341 72.41 76.48 115.76
C SER A 341 71.68 75.37 114.98
N PHE A 342 70.61 75.71 114.25
CA PHE A 342 69.90 74.83 113.33
C PHE A 342 69.75 75.49 111.96
N GLU A 343 69.92 74.71 110.88
CA GLU A 343 69.91 75.21 109.50
C GLU A 343 68.48 75.28 108.91
N ARG A 344 67.65 74.27 109.18
CA ARG A 344 66.26 74.18 108.66
C ARG A 344 65.42 73.13 109.41
N LEU A 345 64.10 73.21 109.23
CA LEU A 345 63.14 72.17 109.62
C LEU A 345 62.87 71.23 108.45
N THR A 346 62.73 69.94 108.74
CA THR A 346 62.36 68.89 107.79
C THR A 346 61.23 68.04 108.36
N VAL A 347 60.35 67.55 107.48
CA VAL A 347 59.35 66.54 107.86
C VAL A 347 59.91 65.16 107.56
N ASP A 348 59.77 64.26 108.53
CA ASP A 348 60.04 62.84 108.37
C ASP A 348 58.75 62.13 107.90
N PHE A 349 58.77 61.61 106.68
CA PHE A 349 57.63 60.95 106.02
C PHE A 349 57.64 59.43 106.21
N GLU A 350 58.69 58.85 106.80
CA GLU A 350 58.72 57.41 107.07
C GLU A 350 57.82 57.05 108.27
N ARG A 351 57.41 58.05 109.07
CA ARG A 351 56.39 57.92 110.13
C ARG A 351 55.01 58.39 109.67
N ASN A 352 53.96 57.74 110.19
CA ASN A 352 52.57 58.03 109.82
C ASN A 352 51.73 58.25 111.10
N PRO A 353 51.31 59.49 111.43
CA PRO A 353 51.44 60.72 110.63
C PRO A 353 52.87 61.31 110.64
N PRO A 354 53.23 62.10 109.60
CA PRO A 354 54.57 62.68 109.47
C PRO A 354 54.89 63.66 110.61
N THR A 355 56.12 63.67 111.12
CA THR A 355 56.56 64.54 112.23
C THR A 355 57.68 65.51 111.82
N LEU A 356 57.81 66.63 112.52
CA LEU A 356 58.80 67.69 112.24
C LEU A 356 60.11 67.47 113.03
N GLN A 357 61.25 67.67 112.36
CA GLN A 357 62.60 67.55 112.93
C GLN A 357 63.46 68.75 112.55
N GLY A 358 64.25 69.27 113.50
CA GLY A 358 65.22 70.34 113.25
C GLY A 358 66.58 69.76 112.87
N ARG A 359 67.19 70.27 111.80
CA ARG A 359 68.50 69.78 111.30
C ARG A 359 69.60 70.79 111.66
N ARG A 360 70.67 70.33 112.33
CA ARG A 360 71.84 71.13 112.67
C ARG A 360 72.83 71.25 111.49
N PRO A 361 73.70 72.28 111.46
CA PRO A 361 74.71 72.45 110.41
C PRO A 361 75.68 71.26 110.27
N ASN A 362 75.92 70.52 111.35
CA ASN A 362 76.72 69.29 111.34
C ASN A 362 75.97 68.07 110.76
N GLY A 363 74.76 68.26 110.25
CA GLY A 363 73.95 67.24 109.60
C GLY A 363 73.05 66.42 110.54
N THR A 364 73.19 66.55 111.86
CA THR A 364 72.37 65.77 112.80
C THR A 364 70.93 66.29 112.85
N ALA A 365 69.95 65.38 112.69
CA ALA A 365 68.54 65.68 112.88
C ALA A 365 68.16 65.47 114.35
N VAL A 366 67.48 66.45 114.95
CA VAL A 366 67.01 66.42 116.33
C VAL A 366 65.49 66.56 116.30
N GLY A 367 64.79 65.60 116.91
CA GLY A 367 63.34 65.66 117.08
C GLY A 367 62.94 66.71 118.12
N VAL A 368 61.67 67.14 118.08
CA VAL A 368 61.13 68.22 118.95
C VAL A 368 61.35 67.93 120.45
N GLU A 369 61.35 66.66 120.87
CA GLU A 369 61.59 66.24 122.26
C GLU A 369 63.00 66.53 122.79
N GLY A 370 63.97 66.81 121.90
CA GLY A 370 65.37 67.07 122.25
C GLY A 370 65.76 68.55 122.34
N MET A 371 64.81 69.49 122.33
CA MET A 371 65.03 70.94 122.36
C MET A 371 64.76 71.51 123.76
N SER A 372 65.59 72.45 124.25
CA SER A 372 65.53 73.01 125.62
C SER A 372 64.50 74.15 125.72
N ASP A 373 63.79 74.27 126.86
CA ASP A 373 62.68 75.22 127.14
C ASP A 373 62.99 76.74 127.06
N GLY A 374 64.07 77.15 126.39
CA GLY A 374 64.46 78.55 126.22
C GLY A 374 65.15 78.80 124.88
N THR A 375 64.51 78.43 123.78
CA THR A 375 64.86 78.74 122.36
C THR A 375 63.61 78.58 121.50
#